data_AF-L7UIK0-F1
#
_entry.id   AF-L7UIK0-F1
#
_cell.length_a   1.000
_cell.length_b   1.000
_cell.length_c   1.000
_cell.angle_alpha   90.00
_cell.angle_beta   90.00
_cell.angle_gamma   90.00
#
_symmetry.space_group_name_H-M   'P 1'
#
loop_
_entity.id
_entity.type
_entity.pdbx_description
1 polymer ?
#
loop_
_entity_poly.entity_id
_entity_poly.type
_entity_poly.pdbx_seq_one_letter_code
_entity_poly.pdbx_strand_id
1 'polypeptide(L)'
;MSLRARLLVGVVLLVASGCAGAQRVPSAEDAALARVASIHGGAGPWAVAGYRMGAHALRELGLPVGSFDLEVVHHSPAKVQYTCVADGAAAATGASLGKLNLALASTATSAEVFTTFRHRATGKTITLKPTAAFATRYLNVPRKELAAAGREVMTLTDAEVFEAVGPR
;
A
#
# COMPACT_ATOMS: atom_id res chain seq x y z
N MET A 1 54.49 18.22 60.62
CA MET A 1 53.24 18.38 61.41
C MET A 1 52.08 18.18 60.44
N SER A 2 51.59 16.94 60.32
CA SER A 2 50.26 16.53 60.79
C SER A 2 49.11 17.37 60.19
N LEU A 3 48.34 16.80 59.28
CA LEU A 3 46.95 16.38 59.58
C LEU A 3 46.38 15.58 58.40
N ARG A 4 45.86 14.39 58.70
CA ARG A 4 45.06 13.56 57.80
C ARG A 4 43.66 14.19 57.68
N ALA A 5 43.27 14.65 56.49
CA ALA A 5 41.88 14.99 56.19
C ALA A 5 41.20 13.77 55.53
N ARG A 6 40.29 13.14 56.28
CA ARG A 6 39.40 12.08 55.77
C ARG A 6 38.34 12.75 54.89
N LEU A 7 38.40 12.51 53.57
CA LEU A 7 37.31 12.89 52.68
C LEU A 7 36.32 11.72 52.58
N LEU A 8 35.12 11.90 53.13
CA LEU A 8 33.99 11.00 52.96
C LEU A 8 33.58 11.00 51.49
N VAL A 9 33.75 9.87 50.81
CA VAL A 9 33.17 9.62 49.49
C VAL A 9 31.69 9.32 49.70
N GLY A 10 30.83 10.33 49.48
CA GLY A 10 29.39 10.13 49.34
C GLY A 10 29.11 9.45 48.01
N VAL A 11 28.83 8.15 48.03
CA VAL A 11 28.32 7.43 46.85
C VAL A 11 26.86 7.84 46.66
N VAL A 12 26.62 8.78 45.76
CA VAL A 12 25.27 9.04 45.23
C VAL A 12 24.97 7.96 44.22
N LEU A 13 24.17 6.96 44.61
CA LEU A 13 23.58 6.00 43.69
C LEU A 13 22.52 6.74 42.85
N LEU A 14 22.89 7.23 41.66
CA LEU A 14 21.92 7.63 40.64
C LEU A 14 21.28 6.36 40.07
N VAL A 15 20.11 5.99 40.59
CA VAL A 15 19.21 5.04 39.94
C VAL A 15 18.53 5.78 38.79
N ALA A 16 19.13 5.72 37.61
CA ALA A 16 18.47 6.13 36.37
C ALA A 16 17.50 5.03 35.92
N SER A 17 16.30 5.02 36.52
CA SER A 17 15.18 4.21 36.06
C SER A 17 14.63 4.74 34.73
N GLY A 18 14.85 3.96 33.68
CA GLY A 18 13.86 3.58 32.66
C GLY A 18 13.06 4.66 31.91
N CYS A 19 13.34 4.77 30.61
CA CYS A 19 12.33 4.81 29.54
C CYS A 19 12.97 4.25 28.25
N ALA A 20 13.32 2.96 28.23
CA ALA A 20 13.65 2.28 26.99
C ALA A 20 12.34 1.94 26.27
N GLY A 21 11.74 2.94 25.61
CA GLY A 21 10.69 2.69 24.63
C GLY A 21 11.32 1.92 23.47
N ALA A 22 11.15 0.61 23.44
CA ALA A 22 11.62 -0.21 22.33
C ALA A 22 10.92 0.28 21.05
N GLN A 23 11.65 0.97 20.18
CA GLN A 23 11.14 1.33 18.86
C GLN A 23 10.91 0.04 18.07
N ARG A 24 9.64 -0.30 17.81
CA ARG A 24 9.27 -1.45 16.99
C ARG A 24 9.68 -1.17 15.54
N VAL A 25 10.49 -2.06 14.96
CA VAL A 25 10.78 -2.05 13.52
C VAL A 25 9.45 -2.28 12.77
N PRO A 26 9.06 -1.41 11.82
CA PRO A 26 7.82 -1.57 11.06
C PRO A 26 7.79 -2.91 10.32
N SER A 27 6.64 -3.58 10.31
CA SER A 27 6.47 -4.79 9.49
C SER A 27 6.45 -4.44 8.00
N ALA A 28 6.59 -5.43 7.12
CA ALA A 28 6.41 -5.24 5.68
C ALA A 28 5.02 -4.68 5.35
N GLU A 29 4.00 -5.09 6.10
CA GLU A 29 2.63 -4.57 5.97
C GLU A 29 2.55 -3.10 6.39
N ASP A 30 3.19 -2.72 7.50
CA ASP A 30 3.24 -1.32 7.94
C ASP A 30 3.94 -0.44 6.90
N ALA A 31 5.03 -0.93 6.29
CA ALA A 31 5.73 -0.23 5.21
C ALA A 31 4.86 -0.08 3.95
N ALA A 32 4.10 -1.12 3.59
CA ALA A 32 3.15 -1.08 2.47
C ALA A 32 2.03 -0.06 2.72
N LEU A 33 1.41 -0.09 3.90
CA LEU A 33 0.35 0.85 4.29
C LEU A 33 0.87 2.29 4.32
N ALA A 34 2.07 2.52 4.85
CA ALA A 34 2.71 3.83 4.85
C ALA A 34 2.97 4.35 3.43
N ARG A 35 3.38 3.47 2.51
CA ARG A 35 3.60 3.81 1.10
C ARG A 35 2.29 4.13 0.37
N VAL A 36 1.21 3.40 0.65
CA VAL A 36 -0.12 3.76 0.10
C VAL A 36 -0.54 5.12 0.64
N ALA A 37 -0.41 5.35 1.94
CA ALA A 37 -0.79 6.61 2.56
C ALA A 37 0.01 7.81 2.06
N SER A 38 1.30 7.64 1.73
CA SER A 38 2.13 8.74 1.23
C SER A 38 1.75 9.19 -0.18
N ILE A 39 1.17 8.30 -0.99
CA ILE A 39 0.69 8.62 -2.34
C ILE A 39 -0.77 9.07 -2.33
N HIS A 40 -1.63 8.35 -1.60
CA HIS A 40 -3.08 8.52 -1.64
C HIS A 40 -3.62 9.46 -0.55
N GLY A 41 -2.84 9.76 0.49
CA GLY A 41 -3.28 10.51 1.67
C GLY A 41 -3.94 9.65 2.76
N GLY A 42 -4.11 8.34 2.51
CA GLY A 42 -4.58 7.36 3.48
C GLY A 42 -4.51 5.94 2.95
N ALA A 43 -4.47 4.94 3.84
CA ALA A 43 -4.43 3.53 3.45
C ALA A 43 -5.83 2.89 3.56
N GLY A 44 -6.78 3.39 2.77
CA GLY A 44 -8.14 2.82 2.69
C GLY A 44 -8.18 1.51 1.89
N PRO A 45 -9.23 0.68 2.04
CA PRO A 45 -9.28 -0.68 1.49
C PRO A 45 -9.11 -0.73 -0.04
N TRP A 46 -9.71 0.20 -0.79
CA TRP A 46 -9.61 0.23 -2.25
C TRP A 46 -8.21 0.62 -2.75
N ALA A 47 -7.53 1.56 -2.08
CA ALA A 47 -6.15 1.90 -2.40
C ALA A 47 -5.20 0.76 -2.04
N VAL A 48 -5.43 0.09 -0.90
CA VAL A 48 -4.64 -1.10 -0.53
C VAL A 48 -4.87 -2.26 -1.51
N ALA A 49 -6.09 -2.48 -1.99
CA ALA A 49 -6.37 -3.46 -3.04
C ALA A 49 -5.58 -3.15 -4.32
N GLY A 50 -5.58 -1.88 -4.76
CA GLY A 50 -4.76 -1.43 -5.89
C GLY A 50 -3.26 -1.67 -5.68
N TYR A 51 -2.74 -1.45 -4.47
CA TYR A 51 -1.35 -1.75 -4.12
C TYR A 51 -1.04 -3.23 -4.27
N ARG A 52 -1.91 -4.10 -3.73
CA ARG A 52 -1.74 -5.54 -3.83
C ARG A 52 -1.79 -6.02 -5.29
N MET A 53 -2.74 -5.52 -6.07
CA MET A 53 -2.87 -5.80 -7.51
C MET A 53 -1.61 -5.38 -8.27
N GLY A 54 -1.09 -4.18 -8.02
CA GLY A 54 0.14 -3.69 -8.66
C GLY A 54 1.38 -4.49 -8.27
N ALA A 55 1.53 -4.85 -7.00
CA ALA A 55 2.63 -5.69 -6.53
C ALA A 55 2.58 -7.10 -7.13
N HIS A 56 1.38 -7.68 -7.25
CA HIS A 56 1.16 -8.94 -7.94
C HIS A 56 1.55 -8.85 -9.43
N ALA A 57 1.08 -7.82 -10.13
CA ALA A 57 1.38 -7.63 -11.55
C ALA A 57 2.88 -7.47 -11.83
N LEU A 58 3.63 -6.74 -10.99
CA LEU A 58 5.09 -6.63 -11.15
C LEU A 58 5.79 -8.00 -11.09
N ARG A 59 5.41 -8.85 -10.13
CA ARG A 59 5.97 -10.20 -10.00
C ARG A 59 5.67 -11.03 -11.23
N GLU A 60 4.42 -11.06 -11.66
CA GLU A 60 3.99 -11.86 -12.81
C GLU A 60 4.57 -11.36 -14.14
N LEU A 61 4.77 -10.05 -14.29
CA LEU A 61 5.38 -9.46 -15.49
C LEU A 61 6.92 -9.49 -15.47
N GLY A 62 7.52 -9.85 -14.33
CA GLY A 62 8.97 -9.86 -14.15
C GLY A 62 9.60 -8.46 -14.19
N LEU A 63 8.88 -7.44 -13.71
CA LEU A 63 9.30 -6.05 -13.77
C LEU A 63 9.70 -5.52 -12.38
N PRO A 64 10.78 -4.72 -12.27
CA PRO A 64 11.09 -4.04 -11.03
C PRO A 64 10.13 -2.86 -10.79
N VAL A 65 9.97 -2.47 -9.52
CA VAL A 65 9.29 -1.22 -9.15
C VAL A 65 9.95 -0.04 -9.85
N GLY A 66 9.14 0.86 -10.41
CA GLY A 66 9.59 2.07 -11.08
C GLY A 66 9.88 1.91 -12.57
N SER A 67 9.81 0.69 -13.13
CA SER A 67 10.07 0.44 -14.55
C SER A 67 9.26 1.35 -15.48
N PHE A 68 9.92 1.87 -16.52
CA PHE A 68 9.27 2.60 -17.62
C PHE A 68 8.57 1.66 -18.62
N ASP A 69 8.94 0.38 -18.61
CA ASP A 69 8.31 -0.63 -19.45
C ASP A 69 6.95 -1.10 -18.92
N LEU A 70 6.59 -0.74 -17.68
CA LEU A 70 5.25 -0.97 -17.17
C LEU A 70 4.30 0.11 -17.67
N GLU A 71 3.17 -0.30 -18.24
CA GLU A 71 1.98 0.53 -18.45
C GLU A 71 0.86 0.05 -17.53
N VAL A 72 0.16 0.99 -16.90
CA VAL A 72 -0.99 0.74 -16.05
C VAL A 72 -2.19 1.54 -16.56
N VAL A 73 -3.30 0.87 -16.85
CA VAL A 73 -4.57 1.53 -17.18
C VAL A 73 -5.64 1.05 -16.23
N HIS A 74 -6.18 1.95 -15.43
CA HIS A 74 -7.26 1.65 -14.50
C HIS A 74 -8.60 2.11 -15.08
N HIS A 75 -9.52 1.15 -15.23
CA HIS A 75 -10.87 1.36 -15.72
C HIS A 75 -11.84 1.42 -14.55
N SER A 76 -12.63 2.48 -14.43
CA SER A 76 -13.66 2.63 -13.40
C SER A 76 -14.63 3.77 -13.72
N PRO A 77 -15.84 3.80 -13.13
CA PRO A 77 -16.65 5.00 -13.16
C PRO A 77 -15.98 6.08 -12.30
N ALA A 78 -16.21 7.36 -12.63
CA ALA A 78 -15.65 8.52 -11.95
C ALA A 78 -16.26 8.74 -10.54
N LYS A 79 -16.08 7.75 -9.65
CA LYS A 79 -16.47 7.81 -8.24
C LYS A 79 -15.26 7.42 -7.39
N VAL A 80 -14.98 8.24 -6.38
CA VAL A 80 -13.75 8.22 -5.58
C VAL A 80 -13.37 6.81 -5.12
N GLN A 81 -14.33 6.03 -4.62
CA GLN A 81 -14.06 4.70 -4.08
C GLN A 81 -13.43 3.74 -5.10
N TYR A 82 -13.76 3.86 -6.39
CA TYR A 82 -13.20 2.98 -7.42
C TYR A 82 -11.86 3.49 -7.93
N THR A 83 -11.73 4.80 -8.11
CA THR A 83 -10.50 5.42 -8.61
C THR A 83 -9.33 5.30 -7.63
N CYS A 84 -9.57 5.10 -6.33
CA CYS A 84 -8.54 4.82 -5.32
C CYS A 84 -7.61 3.66 -5.70
N VAL A 85 -8.09 2.68 -6.48
CA VAL A 85 -7.29 1.55 -6.96
C VAL A 85 -6.09 2.01 -7.79
N ALA A 86 -6.24 3.07 -8.58
CA ALA A 86 -5.16 3.62 -9.40
C ALA A 86 -4.02 4.18 -8.55
N ASP A 87 -4.33 4.88 -7.47
CA ASP A 87 -3.31 5.41 -6.54
C ASP A 87 -2.61 4.28 -5.79
N GLY A 88 -3.35 3.24 -5.43
CA GLY A 88 -2.78 1.99 -4.91
C GLY A 88 -1.78 1.36 -5.87
N ALA A 89 -2.18 1.20 -7.14
CA ALA A 89 -1.33 0.65 -8.18
C ALA A 89 -0.09 1.54 -8.40
N ALA A 90 -0.24 2.86 -8.39
CA ALA A 90 0.88 3.80 -8.43
C ALA A 90 1.83 3.60 -7.25
N ALA A 91 1.30 3.47 -6.03
CA ALA A 91 2.07 3.26 -4.82
C ALA A 91 2.88 1.95 -4.87
N ALA A 92 2.32 0.86 -5.40
CA ALA A 92 3.04 -0.40 -5.51
C ALA A 92 4.08 -0.41 -6.64
N THR A 93 3.70 0.15 -7.79
CA THR A 93 4.48 -0.04 -9.02
C THR A 93 5.44 1.10 -9.33
N GLY A 94 5.20 2.26 -8.72
CA GLY A 94 5.85 3.51 -9.10
C GLY A 94 5.35 4.07 -10.44
N ALA A 95 4.34 3.48 -11.09
CA ALA A 95 3.70 4.10 -12.25
C ALA A 95 3.05 5.43 -11.86
N SER A 96 3.02 6.41 -12.77
CA SER A 96 2.42 7.72 -12.48
C SER A 96 1.96 8.44 -13.74
N LEU A 97 1.07 9.42 -13.56
CA LEU A 97 0.64 10.31 -14.63
C LEU A 97 1.84 11.04 -15.25
N GLY A 98 2.78 11.52 -14.43
CA GLY A 98 3.96 12.26 -14.91
C GLY A 98 4.95 11.41 -15.71
N LYS A 99 5.06 10.11 -15.40
CA LYS A 99 5.82 9.15 -16.22
C LYS A 99 5.05 8.68 -17.46
N LEU A 100 3.81 9.15 -17.65
CA LEU A 100 2.93 8.80 -18.76
C LEU A 100 2.74 7.28 -18.90
N ASN A 101 2.79 6.57 -17.77
CA ASN A 101 2.67 5.12 -17.72
C ASN A 101 1.59 4.64 -16.73
N LEU A 102 0.77 5.57 -16.25
CA LEU A 102 -0.49 5.34 -15.57
C LEU A 102 -1.58 6.18 -16.26
N ALA A 103 -2.74 5.59 -16.51
CA ALA A 103 -3.90 6.30 -17.02
C ALA A 103 -5.20 5.84 -16.33
N LEU A 104 -6.17 6.76 -16.27
CA LEU A 104 -7.55 6.46 -15.88
C LEU A 104 -8.42 6.40 -17.15
N ALA A 105 -9.21 5.35 -17.28
CA ALA A 105 -10.22 5.21 -18.31
C ALA A 105 -11.61 5.16 -17.64
N SER A 106 -12.48 6.11 -17.99
CA SER A 106 -13.83 6.14 -17.41
C SER A 106 -14.68 5.01 -17.97
N THR A 107 -15.42 4.33 -17.10
CA THR A 107 -16.45 3.35 -17.48
C THR A 107 -17.82 3.81 -17.01
N ALA A 108 -18.89 3.23 -17.57
CA ALA A 108 -20.25 3.61 -17.21
C ALA A 108 -20.67 2.99 -15.87
N THR A 109 -20.16 1.79 -15.56
CA THR A 109 -20.66 0.99 -14.44
C THR A 109 -19.55 0.45 -13.54
N SER A 110 -19.90 0.15 -12.28
CA SER A 110 -18.97 -0.49 -11.34
C SER A 110 -18.67 -1.96 -11.68
N ALA A 111 -19.42 -2.58 -12.59
CA ALA A 111 -19.13 -3.92 -13.10
C ALA A 111 -17.86 -3.95 -13.97
N GLU A 112 -17.44 -2.78 -14.46
CA GLU A 112 -16.30 -2.58 -15.34
C GLU A 112 -15.11 -1.97 -14.59
N VAL A 113 -14.97 -2.27 -13.29
CA VAL A 113 -13.82 -1.85 -12.51
C VAL A 113 -12.71 -2.89 -12.63
N PHE A 114 -11.63 -2.54 -13.32
CA PHE A 114 -10.45 -3.40 -13.49
C PHE A 114 -9.20 -2.57 -13.76
N THR A 115 -8.02 -3.20 -13.64
CA THR A 115 -6.73 -2.57 -13.94
C THR A 115 -5.94 -3.49 -14.84
N THR A 116 -5.50 -2.95 -15.97
CA THR A 116 -4.64 -3.64 -16.92
C THR A 116 -3.19 -3.21 -16.67
N PHE A 117 -2.30 -4.19 -16.51
CA PHE A 117 -0.87 -4.01 -16.37
C PHE A 117 -0.21 -4.65 -17.59
N ARG A 118 0.57 -3.87 -18.35
CA ARG A 118 1.24 -4.34 -19.56
C ARG A 118 2.74 -4.10 -19.49
N HIS A 119 3.51 -5.11 -19.84
CA HIS A 119 4.94 -4.99 -20.12
C HIS A 119 5.11 -4.57 -21.59
N ARG A 120 5.43 -3.29 -21.81
CA ARG A 120 5.51 -2.67 -23.15
C ARG A 120 6.46 -3.41 -24.10
N ALA A 121 7.64 -3.80 -23.62
CA ALA A 121 8.67 -4.45 -24.43
C ALA A 121 8.27 -5.85 -24.94
N THR A 122 7.47 -6.59 -24.18
CA THR A 122 7.08 -7.97 -24.52
C THR A 122 5.63 -8.10 -24.98
N GLY A 123 4.79 -7.10 -24.71
CA GLY A 123 3.35 -7.16 -24.91
C GLY A 123 2.59 -7.99 -23.87
N LYS A 124 3.27 -8.68 -22.93
CA LYS A 124 2.62 -9.47 -21.88
C LYS A 124 1.72 -8.57 -21.05
N THR A 125 0.47 -9.01 -20.86
CA THR A 125 -0.57 -8.23 -20.20
C THR A 125 -1.28 -9.07 -19.15
N ILE A 126 -1.65 -8.44 -18.05
CA ILE A 126 -2.46 -9.03 -16.98
C ILE A 126 -3.55 -8.02 -16.62
N THR A 127 -4.78 -8.49 -16.56
CA THR A 127 -5.92 -7.67 -16.15
C THR A 127 -6.46 -8.22 -14.84
N LEU A 128 -6.52 -7.35 -13.82
CA LEU A 128 -6.98 -7.69 -12.48
C LEU A 128 -8.22 -6.88 -12.12
N LYS A 129 -9.17 -7.50 -11.44
CA LYS A 129 -10.40 -6.87 -10.95
C LYS A 129 -10.57 -7.14 -9.45
N PRO A 130 -10.99 -6.16 -8.63
CA PRO A 130 -11.44 -6.44 -7.28
C PRO A 130 -12.61 -7.43 -7.28
N THR A 131 -12.58 -8.45 -6.44
CA THR A 131 -13.63 -9.48 -6.42
C THR A 131 -14.99 -8.88 -6.03
N ALA A 132 -16.08 -9.55 -6.40
CA ALA A 132 -17.41 -9.14 -5.97
C ALA A 132 -17.56 -9.16 -4.43
N ALA A 133 -16.93 -10.14 -3.77
CA ALA A 133 -16.89 -10.23 -2.31
C ALA A 133 -16.14 -9.04 -1.69
N PHE A 134 -14.97 -8.69 -2.22
CA PHE A 134 -14.22 -7.50 -1.81
C PHE A 134 -15.08 -6.24 -1.95
N ALA A 135 -15.66 -6.02 -3.13
CA ALA A 135 -16.48 -4.84 -3.40
C ALA A 135 -17.66 -4.76 -2.43
N THR A 136 -18.39 -5.86 -2.23
CA THR A 136 -19.53 -5.93 -1.30
C THR A 136 -19.12 -5.55 0.12
N ARG A 137 -17.96 -6.05 0.57
CA ARG A 137 -17.45 -5.83 1.92
C ARG A 137 -16.96 -4.40 2.16
N TYR A 138 -16.29 -3.79 1.18
CA TYR A 138 -15.53 -2.56 1.40
C TYR A 138 -16.08 -1.31 0.69
N LEU A 139 -17.21 -1.39 -0.01
CA LEU A 139 -17.75 -0.24 -0.75
C LEU A 139 -18.18 0.92 0.15
N ASN A 140 -18.76 0.61 1.30
CA ASN A 140 -19.44 1.60 2.17
C ASN A 140 -18.82 1.70 3.57
N VAL A 141 -17.52 1.43 3.69
CA VAL A 141 -16.82 1.54 4.98
C VAL A 141 -16.88 2.99 5.50
N PRO A 142 -17.31 3.23 6.75
CA PRO A 142 -17.30 4.55 7.35
C PRO A 142 -15.90 5.18 7.32
N ARG A 143 -15.80 6.50 7.08
CA ARG A 143 -14.50 7.20 6.96
C ARG A 143 -13.53 6.94 8.12
N LYS A 144 -14.06 6.89 9.35
CA LYS A 144 -13.28 6.62 10.57
C LYS A 144 -12.69 5.20 10.64
N GLU A 145 -13.24 4.26 9.86
CA GLU A 145 -12.85 2.85 9.83
C GLU A 145 -11.96 2.50 8.61
N LEU A 146 -11.77 3.44 7.67
CA LEU A 146 -11.01 3.18 6.43
C LEU A 146 -9.59 2.66 6.68
N ALA A 147 -8.88 3.22 7.66
CA ALA A 147 -7.52 2.79 7.98
C ALA A 147 -7.47 1.37 8.56
N ALA A 148 -8.45 1.01 9.40
CA ALA A 148 -8.55 -0.35 9.95
C ALA A 148 -8.93 -1.35 8.83
N ALA A 149 -9.88 -0.98 7.96
CA ALA A 149 -10.26 -1.80 6.81
C ALA A 149 -9.11 -2.00 5.83
N GLY A 150 -8.31 -0.96 5.52
CA GLY A 150 -7.14 -1.14 4.66
C GLY A 150 -6.06 -2.02 5.29
N ARG A 151 -5.85 -1.94 6.61
CA ARG A 151 -4.96 -2.89 7.31
C ARG A 151 -5.47 -4.32 7.20
N GLU A 152 -6.78 -4.55 7.36
CA GLU A 152 -7.38 -5.86 7.16
C GLU A 152 -7.17 -6.36 5.72
N VAL A 153 -7.32 -5.50 4.71
CA VAL A 153 -7.08 -5.90 3.32
C VAL A 153 -5.65 -6.39 3.10
N MET A 154 -4.65 -5.97 3.89
CA MET A 154 -3.29 -6.53 3.79
C MET A 154 -3.20 -7.99 4.25
N THR A 155 -4.09 -8.45 5.12
CA THR A 155 -4.04 -9.81 5.69
C THR A 155 -4.84 -10.84 4.90
N LEU A 156 -5.67 -10.40 3.95
CA LEU A 156 -6.49 -11.30 3.12
C LEU A 156 -5.63 -12.06 2.11
N THR A 157 -6.11 -13.18 1.59
CA THR A 157 -5.52 -13.84 0.42
C THR A 157 -5.73 -13.02 -0.86
N ASP A 158 -4.94 -13.26 -1.91
CA ASP A 158 -5.11 -12.55 -3.19
C ASP A 158 -6.52 -12.79 -3.76
N ALA A 159 -7.02 -14.02 -3.70
CA ALA A 159 -8.35 -14.40 -4.21
C ALA A 159 -9.52 -13.77 -3.45
N GLU A 160 -9.31 -13.32 -2.21
CA GLU A 160 -10.31 -12.54 -1.47
C GLU A 160 -10.36 -11.08 -1.92
N VAL A 161 -9.28 -10.55 -2.49
CA VAL A 161 -9.17 -9.14 -2.90
C VAL A 161 -9.42 -8.95 -4.38
N PHE A 162 -8.75 -9.73 -5.23
CA PHE A 162 -8.82 -9.58 -6.67
C PHE A 162 -8.78 -10.92 -7.41
N GLU A 163 -9.23 -10.89 -8.67
CA GLU A 163 -9.19 -12.00 -9.62
C GLU A 163 -8.52 -11.56 -10.92
N ALA A 164 -7.78 -12.46 -11.56
CA ALA A 164 -7.31 -12.27 -12.93
C ALA A 164 -8.47 -12.53 -13.90
N VAL A 165 -8.62 -11.65 -14.88
CA VAL A 165 -9.62 -11.78 -15.95
C VAL A 165 -8.95 -11.79 -17.31
N GLY A 166 -9.65 -12.34 -18.31
CA GLY A 166 -9.17 -12.32 -19.69
C GLY A 166 -8.97 -10.89 -20.23
N PRO A 167 -8.34 -10.76 -21.42
CA PRO A 167 -8.20 -9.48 -22.10
C PRO A 167 -9.57 -8.76 -22.22
N ARG A 168 -9.57 -7.45 -22.00
CA ARG A 168 -10.73 -6.56 -22.05
C ARG A 168 -10.55 -5.56 -23.19
#